data_AF-A0A518CI02-F1
#
_entry.id   AF-A0A518CI02-F1
#
_cell.length_a   1.000
_cell.length_b   1.000
_cell.length_c   1.000
_cell.angle_alpha   90.00
_cell.angle_beta   90.00
_cell.angle_gamma   90.00
#
_symmetry.space_group_name_H-M   'P 1'
#
loop_
_entity.id
_entity.type
_entity.pdbx_description
1 polymer ?
#
loop_
_entity_poly.entity_id
_entity_poly.type
_entity_poly.pdbx_seq_one_letter_code
_entity_poly.pdbx_strand_id
1 'polypeptide(L)'
;MKKFACILIPVVFLCGLMASNAWALATEEFGNKPQAEANYPYWDDLEKVVNHPSRHYRSRGNVFEYCYFKADVDQLNEILKKFAAVKMQKHTVEFKKGPGKGRDLLKTVEFEFSSLLKVNNGFNAYSFNDGVAKTPLNGIKLYRPEVRPDPVLTIYLSGDITRDKLKIPGNCTVEDETVTE
;
A
#
# COMPACT_ATOMS: atom_id res chain seq x y z
N MET A 1 -60.58 15.49 -11.12
CA MET A 1 -59.58 14.54 -10.56
C MET A 1 -58.78 13.92 -11.70
N LYS A 2 -57.48 13.65 -11.50
CA LYS A 2 -56.52 12.99 -12.43
C LYS A 2 -55.82 13.87 -13.48
N LYS A 3 -54.94 14.79 -13.05
CA LYS A 3 -53.89 15.38 -13.92
C LYS A 3 -52.55 15.65 -13.19
N PHE A 4 -52.17 14.83 -12.22
CA PHE A 4 -50.90 14.99 -11.49
C PHE A 4 -49.98 13.77 -11.52
N ALA A 5 -50.37 12.68 -12.19
CA ALA A 5 -49.62 11.41 -12.14
C ALA A 5 -48.52 11.27 -13.22
N CYS A 6 -48.39 12.19 -14.17
CA CYS A 6 -47.51 12.02 -15.34
C CYS A 6 -46.14 12.70 -15.26
N ILE A 7 -45.84 13.48 -14.22
CA ILE A 7 -44.58 14.26 -14.14
C ILE A 7 -43.61 13.68 -13.08
N LEU A 8 -44.05 12.70 -12.27
CA LEU A 8 -43.21 12.12 -11.20
C LEU A 8 -42.26 11.01 -11.68
N ILE A 9 -42.47 10.45 -12.87
CA ILE A 9 -41.69 9.32 -13.39
C ILE A 9 -40.33 9.73 -14.00
N PRO A 10 -40.16 10.88 -14.69
CA PRO A 10 -38.86 11.24 -15.26
C PRO A 10 -37.83 11.70 -14.22
N VAL A 11 -38.28 12.26 -13.09
CA VAL A 11 -37.38 12.81 -12.05
C VAL A 11 -36.73 11.70 -11.23
N VAL A 12 -37.45 10.62 -10.92
CA VAL A 12 -36.89 9.45 -10.21
C VAL A 12 -35.89 8.70 -11.09
N PHE A 13 -36.12 8.65 -12.41
CA PHE A 13 -35.20 8.03 -13.36
C PHE A 13 -33.90 8.83 -13.53
N LEU A 14 -33.98 10.17 -13.50
CA LEU A 14 -32.80 11.04 -13.60
C LEU A 14 -31.94 11.02 -12.32
N CYS A 15 -32.54 10.92 -11.14
CA CYS A 15 -31.81 10.80 -9.87
C CYS A 15 -31.18 9.41 -9.66
N GLY A 16 -31.75 8.35 -10.24
CA GLY A 16 -31.19 6.99 -10.17
C GLY A 16 -29.93 6.78 -11.02
N LEU A 17 -29.73 7.58 -12.07
CA LEU A 17 -28.58 7.47 -12.98
C LEU A 17 -27.35 8.28 -12.54
N MET A 18 -27.48 9.16 -11.55
CA MET A 18 -26.34 9.94 -11.00
C MET A 18 -25.60 9.24 -9.85
N ALA A 19 -26.06 8.07 -9.40
CA ALA A 19 -25.57 7.42 -8.18
C ALA A 19 -24.38 6.46 -8.36
N SER A 20 -23.79 6.28 -9.55
CA SER A 20 -22.82 5.20 -9.80
C SER A 20 -21.35 5.61 -9.96
N ASN A 21 -21.00 6.89 -9.82
CA ASN A 21 -19.60 7.33 -9.86
C ASN A 21 -19.07 7.70 -8.46
N ALA A 22 -19.31 6.84 -7.46
CA ALA A 22 -18.46 6.84 -6.28
C ALA A 22 -17.12 6.20 -6.68
N TRP A 23 -16.20 7.00 -7.19
CA TRP A 23 -14.83 6.57 -7.44
C TRP A 23 -14.26 6.04 -6.13
N ALA A 24 -14.01 4.73 -6.07
CA ALA A 24 -13.54 4.07 -4.87
C ALA A 24 -12.24 4.75 -4.40
N LEU A 25 -12.26 5.33 -3.19
CA LEU A 25 -11.09 5.98 -2.58
C LEU A 25 -9.93 5.00 -2.31
N ALA A 26 -10.22 3.70 -2.34
CA ALA A 26 -9.26 2.62 -2.24
C ALA A 26 -9.83 1.31 -2.82
N THR A 27 -8.95 0.39 -3.22
CA THR A 27 -9.26 -0.99 -3.57
C THR A 27 -8.48 -1.93 -2.66
N GLU A 28 -9.01 -3.12 -2.41
CA GLU A 28 -8.33 -4.17 -1.65
C GLU A 28 -8.44 -5.54 -2.32
N GLU A 29 -7.47 -6.39 -2.02
CA GLU A 29 -7.44 -7.78 -2.49
C GLU A 29 -6.78 -8.67 -1.42
N PHE A 30 -7.44 -9.78 -1.09
CA PHE A 30 -6.82 -10.87 -0.33
C PHE A 30 -6.08 -11.86 -1.24
N GLY A 31 -5.06 -12.48 -0.68
CA GLY A 31 -4.18 -13.43 -1.34
C GLY A 31 -3.19 -12.79 -2.31
N ASN A 32 -2.48 -13.65 -3.05
CA ASN A 32 -1.52 -13.21 -4.04
C ASN A 32 -2.14 -13.21 -5.44
N LYS A 33 -2.64 -12.05 -5.88
CA LYS A 33 -3.06 -11.80 -7.27
C LYS A 33 -1.97 -10.98 -7.97
N PRO A 34 -1.10 -11.60 -8.78
CA PRO A 34 0.10 -10.94 -9.31
C PRO A 34 -0.22 -9.61 -10.00
N GLN A 35 0.57 -8.60 -9.70
CA GLN A 35 0.53 -7.27 -10.29
C GLN A 35 1.54 -7.18 -11.43
N ALA A 36 1.23 -6.45 -12.48
CA ALA A 36 2.14 -6.24 -13.59
C ALA A 36 3.27 -5.28 -13.19
N GLU A 37 4.47 -5.49 -13.75
CA GLU A 37 5.62 -4.58 -13.59
C GLU A 37 5.26 -3.13 -13.99
N ALA A 38 4.47 -2.96 -15.05
CA ALA A 38 3.99 -1.66 -15.52
C ALA A 38 3.22 -0.85 -14.46
N ASN A 39 2.76 -1.47 -13.38
CA ASN A 39 2.15 -0.74 -12.27
C ASN A 39 3.18 0.04 -11.44
N TYR A 40 4.47 -0.28 -11.51
CA TYR A 40 5.55 0.29 -10.69
C TYR A 40 6.66 0.93 -11.53
N PRO A 41 6.37 1.94 -12.38
CA PRO A 41 7.30 2.44 -13.39
C PRO A 41 8.53 3.19 -12.84
N TYR A 42 8.62 3.38 -11.52
CA TYR A 42 9.68 4.15 -10.87
C TYR A 42 10.66 3.30 -10.08
N TRP A 43 10.31 2.02 -9.85
CA TRP A 43 11.10 1.10 -9.04
C TRP A 43 11.19 -0.23 -9.76
N ASP A 44 12.19 -0.35 -10.63
CA ASP A 44 12.48 -1.60 -11.33
C ASP A 44 12.56 -2.75 -10.32
N ASP A 45 11.92 -3.87 -10.64
CA ASP A 45 11.82 -5.09 -9.84
C ASP A 45 10.96 -5.01 -8.56
N LEU A 46 10.28 -3.88 -8.27
CA LEU A 46 9.40 -3.76 -7.10
C LEU A 46 8.23 -4.75 -7.14
N GLU A 47 7.73 -5.08 -8.33
CA GLU A 47 6.68 -6.06 -8.52
C GLU A 47 7.07 -7.44 -8.00
N LYS A 48 8.37 -7.78 -7.98
CA LYS A 48 8.88 -9.05 -7.41
C LYS A 48 8.67 -9.13 -5.91
N VAL A 49 8.72 -7.99 -5.21
CA VAL A 49 8.42 -7.90 -3.77
C VAL A 49 6.92 -7.92 -3.55
N VAL A 50 6.17 -7.11 -4.30
CA VAL A 50 4.70 -7.04 -4.22
C VAL A 50 4.07 -8.42 -4.46
N ASN A 51 4.56 -9.15 -5.45
CA ASN A 51 4.01 -10.44 -5.86
C ASN A 51 4.58 -11.63 -5.08
N HIS A 52 5.29 -11.38 -3.97
CA HIS A 52 5.84 -12.46 -3.16
C HIS A 52 4.73 -13.45 -2.74
N PRO A 53 4.96 -14.78 -2.81
CA PRO A 53 3.94 -15.79 -2.49
C PRO A 53 3.29 -15.66 -1.12
N SER A 54 4.01 -15.11 -0.14
CA SER A 54 3.49 -14.87 1.21
C SER A 54 2.60 -13.62 1.36
N ARG A 55 2.34 -12.88 0.27
CA ARG A 55 1.42 -11.75 0.32
C ARG A 55 0.02 -12.24 0.66
N HIS A 56 -0.47 -11.79 1.80
CA HIS A 56 -1.76 -12.16 2.34
C HIS A 56 -2.85 -11.16 1.97
N TYR A 57 -2.51 -9.88 1.92
CA TYR A 57 -3.47 -8.81 1.66
C TYR A 57 -2.78 -7.62 0.98
N ARG A 58 -3.50 -6.93 0.11
CA ARG A 58 -3.10 -5.66 -0.51
C ARG A 58 -4.22 -4.66 -0.37
N SER A 59 -3.89 -3.42 -0.02
CA SER A 59 -4.78 -2.28 -0.22
C SER A 59 -4.07 -1.20 -1.04
N ARG A 60 -4.80 -0.53 -1.92
CA ARG A 60 -4.30 0.58 -2.73
C ARG A 60 -5.27 1.73 -2.58
N GLY A 61 -4.81 2.83 -1.99
CA GLY A 61 -5.57 4.08 -1.91
C GLY A 61 -5.06 5.12 -2.90
N ASN A 62 -5.47 6.37 -2.69
CA ASN A 62 -5.05 7.49 -3.55
C ASN A 62 -3.54 7.78 -3.50
N VAL A 63 -2.93 7.66 -2.32
CA VAL A 63 -1.51 8.04 -2.11
C VAL A 63 -0.62 6.82 -1.94
N PHE A 64 -1.07 5.86 -1.13
CA PHE A 64 -0.26 4.70 -0.76
C PHE A 64 -0.87 3.40 -1.23
N GLU A 65 0.01 2.47 -1.54
CA GLU A 65 -0.27 1.05 -1.64
C GLU A 65 0.42 0.34 -0.48
N TYR A 66 -0.28 -0.60 0.13
CA TYR A 66 0.19 -1.40 1.25
C TYR A 66 0.08 -2.88 0.87
N CYS A 67 1.18 -3.61 0.96
CA CYS A 67 1.23 -5.05 0.80
C CYS A 67 1.60 -5.70 2.12
N TYR A 68 0.74 -6.58 2.61
CA TYR A 68 0.87 -7.25 3.90
C TYR A 68 1.26 -8.70 3.67
N PHE A 69 2.35 -9.13 4.28
CA PHE A 69 2.91 -10.47 4.11
C PHE A 69 2.74 -11.27 5.39
N LYS A 70 2.24 -12.49 5.25
CA LYS A 70 2.23 -13.50 6.31
C LYS A 70 3.33 -14.51 6.00
N ALA A 71 4.53 -14.17 6.44
CA ALA A 71 5.78 -14.83 6.07
C ALA A 71 6.53 -15.39 7.30
N ASP A 72 7.16 -16.55 7.15
CA ASP A 72 8.16 -17.05 8.10
C ASP A 72 9.53 -16.39 7.89
N VAL A 73 10.54 -16.81 8.67
CA VAL A 73 11.91 -16.26 8.60
C VAL A 73 12.55 -16.42 7.23
N ASP A 74 12.37 -17.57 6.57
CA ASP A 74 12.99 -17.83 5.28
C ASP A 74 12.35 -16.96 4.20
N GLN A 75 11.02 -16.88 4.21
CA GLN A 75 10.25 -16.00 3.32
C GLN A 75 10.55 -14.52 3.57
N LEU A 76 10.77 -14.09 4.82
CA LEU A 76 11.18 -12.71 5.13
C LEU A 76 12.59 -12.41 4.59
N ASN A 77 13.51 -13.37 4.66
CA ASN A 77 14.84 -13.23 4.07
C ASN A 77 14.77 -13.16 2.53
N GLU A 78 13.85 -13.89 1.89
CA GLU A 78 13.58 -13.76 0.46
C GLU A 78 13.01 -12.39 0.09
N ILE A 79 12.04 -11.89 0.87
CA ILE A 79 11.46 -10.55 0.71
C ILE A 79 12.55 -9.48 0.83
N LEU A 80 13.39 -9.55 1.87
CA LEU A 80 14.52 -8.64 2.10
C LEU A 80 15.48 -8.64 0.91
N LYS A 81 15.85 -9.82 0.41
CA LYS A 81 16.72 -9.94 -0.76
C LYS A 81 16.09 -9.31 -2.01
N LYS A 82 14.80 -9.54 -2.26
CA LYS A 82 14.08 -8.94 -3.39
C LYS A 82 13.99 -7.43 -3.24
N PHE A 83 13.66 -6.95 -2.03
CA PHE A 83 13.56 -5.53 -1.71
C PHE A 83 14.89 -4.80 -1.94
N ALA A 84 16.00 -5.38 -1.48
CA ALA A 84 17.33 -4.83 -1.70
C ALA A 84 17.77 -4.81 -3.18
N ALA A 85 17.16 -5.64 -4.03
CA ALA A 85 17.44 -5.67 -5.47
C ALA A 85 16.65 -4.61 -6.26
N VAL A 86 15.57 -4.05 -5.68
CA VAL A 86 14.78 -3.00 -6.32
C VAL A 86 15.64 -1.76 -6.53
N LYS A 87 15.57 -1.16 -7.72
CA LYS A 87 16.31 0.07 -8.01
C LYS A 87 15.62 1.27 -7.37
N MET A 88 16.15 1.73 -6.24
CA MET A 88 15.67 2.90 -5.50
C MET A 88 16.85 3.63 -4.84
N GLN A 89 16.65 4.86 -4.36
CA GLN A 89 17.74 5.62 -3.75
C GLN A 89 18.04 5.17 -2.32
N LYS A 90 16.99 4.86 -1.53
CA LYS A 90 17.11 4.44 -0.14
C LYS A 90 16.26 3.20 0.15
N HIS A 91 16.92 2.09 0.46
CA HIS A 91 16.29 0.88 0.98
C HIS A 91 16.06 0.99 2.49
N THR A 92 14.90 1.47 2.92
CA THR A 92 14.57 1.54 4.36
C THR A 92 13.89 0.25 4.82
N VAL A 93 14.47 -0.39 5.84
CA VAL A 93 13.85 -1.49 6.57
C VAL A 93 13.56 -1.05 8.00
N GLU A 94 12.30 -1.11 8.42
CA GLU A 94 11.88 -0.78 9.78
C GLU A 94 11.62 -2.05 10.60
N PHE A 95 12.02 -2.06 11.86
CA PHE A 95 11.65 -3.11 12.81
C PHE A 95 10.63 -2.62 13.83
N LYS A 96 9.59 -3.43 14.04
CA LYS A 96 8.56 -3.20 15.06
C LYS A 96 8.32 -4.44 15.90
N LYS A 97 7.86 -4.24 17.14
CA LYS A 97 7.56 -5.34 18.07
C LYS A 97 6.20 -5.96 17.81
N GLY A 98 6.10 -7.28 18.01
CA GLY A 98 4.85 -8.04 17.94
C GLY A 98 4.46 -8.35 16.51
N PRO A 99 3.45 -9.22 16.27
CA PRO A 99 2.91 -9.38 14.93
C PRO A 99 2.20 -8.08 14.53
N GLY A 100 2.29 -7.72 13.26
CA GLY A 100 1.49 -6.65 12.71
C GLY A 100 0.02 -7.03 12.74
N LYS A 101 -0.86 -6.08 13.05
CA LYS A 101 -2.32 -6.27 13.04
C LYS A 101 -2.95 -5.38 12.00
N GLY A 102 -3.77 -5.97 11.14
CA GLY A 102 -4.42 -5.30 10.02
C GLY A 102 -5.92 -5.56 10.01
N ARG A 103 -6.62 -4.74 9.23
CA ARG A 103 -8.04 -4.91 8.91
C ARG A 103 -8.26 -4.64 7.44
N ASP A 104 -9.28 -5.26 6.87
CA ASP A 104 -9.83 -4.87 5.57
C ASP A 104 -10.37 -3.43 5.62
N LEU A 105 -10.60 -2.84 4.45
CA LEU A 105 -11.14 -1.49 4.29
C LEU A 105 -12.52 -1.34 4.93
N LEU A 106 -13.34 -2.40 4.91
CA LEU A 106 -14.66 -2.41 5.54
C LEU A 106 -14.62 -2.75 7.05
N LYS A 107 -13.44 -3.06 7.60
CA LYS A 107 -13.22 -3.44 9.00
C LYS A 107 -14.06 -4.63 9.45
N THR A 108 -14.37 -5.54 8.53
CA THR A 108 -15.11 -6.77 8.80
C THR A 108 -14.21 -7.95 9.12
N VAL A 109 -12.94 -7.89 8.69
CA VAL A 109 -11.95 -8.95 8.88
C VAL A 109 -10.70 -8.37 9.52
N GLU A 110 -10.29 -8.94 10.64
CA GLU A 110 -8.99 -8.69 11.26
C GLU A 110 -8.00 -9.79 10.87
N PHE A 111 -6.73 -9.43 10.72
CA PHE A 111 -5.69 -10.39 10.42
C PHE A 111 -4.34 -9.97 11.01
N GLU A 112 -3.44 -10.94 11.16
CA GLU A 112 -2.06 -10.72 11.56
C GLU A 112 -1.10 -10.93 10.39
N PHE A 113 0.00 -10.20 10.40
CA PHE A 113 1.04 -10.23 9.37
C PHE A 113 2.43 -10.04 9.99
N SER A 114 3.47 -10.51 9.30
CA SER A 114 4.86 -10.41 9.76
C SER A 114 5.67 -9.33 9.03
N SER A 115 5.18 -8.85 7.89
CA SER A 115 5.80 -7.72 7.19
C SER A 115 4.78 -6.88 6.44
N LEU A 116 5.11 -5.60 6.26
CA LEU A 116 4.35 -4.60 5.52
C LEU A 116 5.30 -3.88 4.56
N LEU A 117 4.98 -3.91 3.27
CA LEU A 117 5.59 -3.00 2.29
C LEU A 117 4.64 -1.82 2.07
N LYS A 118 5.11 -0.62 2.37
CA LYS A 118 4.43 0.63 2.04
C LYS A 118 5.06 1.22 0.79
N VAL A 119 4.25 1.42 -0.24
CA VAL A 119 4.68 1.99 -1.52
C VAL A 119 3.95 3.32 -1.74
N ASN A 120 4.67 4.37 -2.11
CA ASN A 120 4.08 5.65 -2.50
C ASN A 120 3.62 5.60 -3.96
N ASN A 121 2.70 4.69 -4.27
CA ASN A 121 2.21 4.42 -5.64
C ASN A 121 0.68 4.24 -5.70
N GLY A 122 -0.06 4.98 -4.87
CA GLY A 122 -1.52 5.06 -4.97
C GLY A 122 -2.01 5.60 -6.32
N PHE A 123 -3.33 5.61 -6.52
CA PHE A 123 -3.93 6.02 -7.81
C PHE A 123 -3.49 7.42 -8.30
N ASN A 124 -3.11 8.33 -7.39
CA ASN A 124 -2.64 9.69 -7.71
C ASN A 124 -1.14 9.90 -7.46
N ALA A 125 -0.37 8.83 -7.26
CA ALA A 125 1.04 8.93 -6.89
C ALA A 125 1.96 9.43 -8.03
N TYR A 126 1.45 9.53 -9.26
CA TYR A 126 2.13 10.16 -10.41
C TYR A 126 2.68 11.56 -10.11
N SER A 127 2.26 12.20 -9.02
CA SER A 127 2.73 13.52 -8.64
C SER A 127 3.94 13.53 -7.69
N PHE A 128 4.35 12.51 -6.93
CA PHE A 128 5.24 12.77 -5.75
C PHE A 128 6.73 12.41 -5.85
N ASN A 129 7.22 11.88 -6.98
CA ASN A 129 8.56 11.25 -7.00
C ASN A 129 9.78 12.18 -6.95
N ASP A 130 9.59 13.50 -7.00
CA ASP A 130 10.67 14.49 -6.84
C ASP A 130 10.53 15.28 -5.51
N GLY A 131 9.71 14.81 -4.57
CA GLY A 131 9.34 15.60 -3.38
C GLY A 131 8.41 16.79 -3.69
N VAL A 132 7.97 16.91 -4.94
CA VAL A 132 7.06 17.95 -5.43
C VAL A 132 6.03 17.31 -6.33
N ALA A 133 4.75 17.55 -6.03
CA ALA A 133 3.62 17.25 -6.91
C ALA A 133 3.88 17.73 -8.36
N LYS A 134 4.31 16.85 -9.28
CA LYS A 134 4.62 17.22 -10.69
C LYS A 134 3.41 17.64 -11.51
N THR A 135 2.20 17.40 -11.01
CA THR A 135 1.00 18.04 -11.54
C THR A 135 -0.01 18.23 -10.43
N PRO A 136 -0.40 19.47 -10.13
CA PRO A 136 -1.56 19.69 -9.29
C PRO A 136 -2.81 19.43 -10.12
N LEU A 137 -3.72 18.60 -9.60
CA LEU A 137 -5.14 18.87 -9.81
C LEU A 137 -5.36 20.32 -9.34
N ASN A 138 -5.50 21.26 -10.28
CA ASN A 138 -5.84 22.67 -10.07
C ASN A 138 -4.85 23.52 -9.24
N GLY A 139 -3.56 23.53 -9.56
CA GLY A 139 -2.60 24.50 -8.98
C GLY A 139 -2.26 24.34 -7.48
N ILE A 140 -2.81 23.34 -6.78
CA ILE A 140 -2.51 23.07 -5.37
C ILE A 140 -1.21 22.26 -5.27
N LYS A 141 -0.11 22.91 -4.88
CA LYS A 141 1.12 22.24 -4.43
C LYS A 141 0.82 21.50 -3.12
N LEU A 142 0.53 20.21 -3.20
CA LEU A 142 0.51 19.34 -2.02
C LEU A 142 1.95 19.03 -1.63
N TYR A 143 2.59 19.95 -0.91
CA TYR A 143 3.88 19.66 -0.27
C TYR A 143 3.59 18.89 1.03
N ARG A 144 3.98 17.62 1.09
CA ARG A 144 3.96 16.84 2.34
C ARG A 144 5.38 16.33 2.63
N PRO A 145 6.16 17.03 3.48
CA PRO A 145 7.54 16.65 3.79
C PRO A 145 7.66 15.28 4.50
N GLU A 146 6.54 14.71 4.95
CA GLU A 146 6.45 13.42 5.64
C GLU A 146 6.36 12.21 4.68
N VAL A 147 6.20 12.44 3.37
CA VAL A 147 6.08 11.36 2.39
C VAL A 147 7.48 10.95 1.94
N ARG A 148 7.95 9.81 2.45
CA ARG A 148 9.17 9.18 1.92
C ARG A 148 8.95 8.82 0.45
N PRO A 149 9.85 9.23 -0.47
CA PRO A 149 9.69 8.95 -1.88
C PRO A 149 9.80 7.45 -2.16
N ASP A 150 10.76 6.77 -1.53
CA ASP A 150 11.01 5.34 -1.73
C ASP A 150 10.12 4.43 -0.87
N PRO A 151 9.83 3.21 -1.34
CA PRO A 151 9.12 2.21 -0.57
C PRO A 151 9.82 1.87 0.75
N VAL A 152 9.03 1.56 1.77
CA VAL A 152 9.53 1.15 3.09
C VAL A 152 9.04 -0.26 3.39
N LEU A 153 9.95 -1.11 3.83
CA LEU A 153 9.64 -2.46 4.29
C LEU A 153 9.69 -2.51 5.81
N THR A 154 8.55 -2.71 6.46
CA THR A 154 8.49 -2.94 7.91
C THR A 154 8.42 -4.44 8.20
N ILE A 155 9.23 -4.92 9.14
CA ILE A 155 9.22 -6.30 9.65
C ILE A 155 8.83 -6.30 11.13
N TYR A 156 7.92 -7.19 11.45
CA TYR A 156 7.29 -7.33 12.77
C TYR A 156 7.95 -8.50 13.51
N LEU A 157 8.73 -8.17 14.53
CA LEU A 157 9.51 -9.11 15.35
C LEU A 157 8.59 -9.76 16.39
N SER A 158 8.25 -11.03 16.18
CA SER A 158 7.38 -11.80 17.06
C SER A 158 7.61 -13.29 16.96
N GLY A 159 7.45 -14.00 18.07
CA GLY A 159 7.65 -15.45 18.14
C GLY A 159 9.05 -15.83 17.62
N ASP A 160 9.09 -16.65 16.58
CA ASP A 160 10.33 -17.11 15.98
C ASP A 160 11.04 -16.08 15.09
N ILE A 161 10.39 -14.96 14.75
CA ILE A 161 10.97 -13.87 13.96
C ILE A 161 11.75 -12.95 14.88
N THR A 162 13.06 -13.19 14.95
CA THR A 162 14.01 -12.41 15.74
C THR A 162 15.03 -11.75 14.81
N ARG A 163 15.58 -10.60 15.22
CA ARG A 163 16.49 -9.79 14.38
C ARG A 163 17.73 -10.55 13.94
N ASP A 164 18.29 -11.41 14.80
CA ASP A 164 19.47 -12.24 14.54
C ASP A 164 19.26 -13.30 13.45
N LYS A 165 18.01 -13.69 13.19
CA LYS A 165 17.66 -14.65 12.13
C LYS A 165 17.44 -13.97 10.76
N LEU A 166 17.35 -12.64 10.73
CA LEU A 166 17.12 -11.88 9.52
C LEU A 166 18.44 -11.46 8.87
N LYS A 167 18.58 -11.78 7.59
CA LYS A 167 19.75 -11.50 6.76
C LYS A 167 19.56 -10.17 6.05
N ILE A 168 19.82 -9.08 6.77
CA ILE A 168 19.67 -7.73 6.23
C ILE A 168 20.74 -7.45 5.17
N PRO A 169 20.35 -7.17 3.91
CA PRO A 169 21.31 -6.83 2.86
C PRO A 169 22.08 -5.55 3.20
N GLY A 170 23.35 -5.47 2.82
CA GLY A 170 24.25 -4.37 3.22
C GLY A 170 23.86 -2.99 2.69
N ASN A 171 23.00 -2.91 1.67
CA ASN A 171 22.46 -1.65 1.14
C ASN A 171 21.16 -1.20 1.85
N CYS A 172 20.60 -1.99 2.76
CA CYS A 172 19.44 -1.61 3.54
C CYS A 172 19.84 -0.76 4.76
N THR A 173 19.19 0.37 4.93
CA THR A 173 19.24 1.14 6.18
C THR A 173 18.18 0.60 7.13
N VAL A 174 18.60 0.21 8.34
CA VAL A 174 17.69 -0.28 9.37
C VAL A 174 17.29 0.86 10.30
N GLU A 175 15.98 0.99 10.53
CA GLU A 175 15.40 1.91 11.49
C GLU A 175 14.61 1.10 12.53
N ASP A 176 14.89 1.33 13.80
CA ASP A 176 14.13 0.74 14.90
C ASP A 176 13.06 1.75 15.34
N GLU A 177 11.87 1.28 15.71
CA GLU A 177 10.88 2.14 16.35
C GLU A 177 11.47 2.68 17.67
N THR A 178 11.84 3.96 17.69
CA THR A 178 12.17 4.66 18.94
C THR A 178 10.91 4.68 19.78
N VAL A 179 10.89 3.86 20.81
CA VAL A 179 9.92 3.95 21.89
C VAL A 179 10.17 5.30 22.57
N THR A 180 9.45 6.34 22.17
CA THR A 180 9.16 7.43 23.10
C THR A 180 8.23 6.85 24.16
N GLU A 181 8.81 6.58 25.33
CA GLU A 181 8.07 6.35 26.57
C GLU A 181 7.19 7.55 26.93
#